data_AF-A0A4S8I763-F1
#
_entry.id   AF-A0A4S8I763-F1
#
_cell.length_a   1.000
_cell.length_b   1.000
_cell.length_c   1.000
_cell.angle_alpha   90.00
_cell.angle_beta   90.00
_cell.angle_gamma   90.00
#
_symmetry.space_group_name_H-M   'P 1'
#
loop_
_entity.id
_entity.type
_entity.pdbx_description
1 polymer ?
#
loop_
_entity_poly.entity_id
_entity_poly.type
_entity_poly.pdbx_seq_one_letter_code
_entity_poly.pdbx_strand_id
1 'polypeptide(L)'
;MPLLVALVVLAEIAFLSRIDEWSSCDVDCDFGFANDKVPDAAFGLPHDPAIAGVLRSMESSHYYPENDVGMARRRGYKVVMTTSLSSDVPVGYFSWAEYDIMSPIRQKTEDALAAAFISNCGARNFRLQALDMLEELGIKIDSYGSCHRNRDGNVNKVETLKRYRFSLAFENSNEVDYVTEKYFQSLVAGTIPVVVGAPNIQDFAPSPGSVLHIKELHDVASVAKTMRDLAANPDAYNHTLRWKYEGPSDSFKALMDMAAVHSSCRLCIHLATKIHDEEEKNAAFQNRPCHCTSSSGTVYHLFVRERGRFKMESIYLRSGKLTLEALKSAVLAKFRSLNHTSIWKKERPAMIRGGNDLKIYRIYPVGITQQKALYTFQFDDDAELEKYIESNSCAKLEVIFV
;
A
#
# COMPACT_ATOMS: atom_id res chain seq x y z
N MET A 1 32.86 -0.08 4.70
CA MET A 1 32.50 1.35 4.56
C MET A 1 31.14 1.39 3.87
N PRO A 2 30.12 2.09 4.39
CA PRO A 2 28.94 2.34 3.58
C PRO A 2 29.36 3.31 2.48
N LEU A 3 29.29 2.92 1.21
CA LEU A 3 29.29 3.89 0.12
C LEU A 3 28.02 4.74 0.32
N LEU A 4 28.20 6.04 0.50
CA LEU A 4 27.10 6.99 0.33
C LEU A 4 26.74 6.95 -1.16
N VAL A 5 25.62 6.35 -1.51
CA VAL A 5 25.07 6.41 -2.87
C VAL A 5 24.21 7.67 -2.91
N ALA A 6 24.71 8.72 -3.54
CA ALA A 6 23.92 9.89 -3.90
C ALA A 6 23.23 9.59 -5.23
N LEU A 7 21.89 9.49 -5.21
CA LEU A 7 21.07 9.26 -6.40
C LEU A 7 20.65 10.58 -7.05
N VAL A 8 20.60 10.62 -8.37
CA VAL A 8 20.04 11.75 -9.13
C VAL A 8 18.88 11.28 -10.01
N VAL A 9 17.68 11.84 -9.82
CA VAL A 9 16.46 11.52 -10.56
C VAL A 9 15.94 12.75 -11.32
N LEU A 10 15.72 12.64 -12.63
CA LEU A 10 15.14 13.75 -13.39
C LEU A 10 13.64 13.90 -13.16
N ALA A 11 13.21 15.13 -12.84
CA ALA A 11 11.81 15.50 -12.65
C ALA A 11 11.16 16.03 -13.95
N GLU A 12 9.87 15.74 -14.14
CA GLU A 12 9.04 16.44 -15.13
C GLU A 12 8.49 17.77 -14.57
N ILE A 13 8.10 18.67 -15.47
CA ILE A 13 7.62 20.05 -15.23
C ILE A 13 6.45 20.15 -14.21
N ALA A 14 5.81 19.04 -13.84
CA ALA A 14 4.68 18.99 -12.90
C ALA A 14 5.06 18.99 -11.40
N PHE A 15 6.34 18.85 -11.02
CA PHE A 15 6.79 18.74 -9.62
C PHE A 15 7.00 20.09 -8.89
N LEU A 16 6.15 21.08 -9.13
CA LEU A 16 6.26 22.41 -8.49
C LEU A 16 5.52 22.54 -7.15
N SER A 17 5.21 21.44 -6.45
CA SER A 17 4.74 21.50 -5.06
C SER A 17 5.79 20.96 -4.09
N ARG A 18 6.54 21.90 -3.51
CA ARG A 18 7.45 21.81 -2.35
C ARG A 18 8.74 20.98 -2.52
N ILE A 19 9.76 21.66 -3.03
CA ILE A 19 11.18 21.26 -3.02
C ILE A 19 11.74 21.06 -1.59
N ASP A 20 11.07 21.57 -0.54
CA ASP A 20 11.52 21.49 0.86
C ASP A 20 11.18 20.16 1.60
N GLU A 21 10.46 19.21 0.99
CA GLU A 21 10.00 17.98 1.67
C GLU A 21 10.97 16.78 1.59
N TRP A 22 12.09 16.88 0.87
CA TRP A 22 12.94 15.71 0.57
C TRP A 22 14.16 15.51 1.49
N SER A 23 14.39 16.39 2.46
CA SER A 23 15.51 16.28 3.41
C SER A 23 15.36 15.14 4.44
N SER A 24 14.47 14.17 4.20
CA SER A 24 14.08 13.13 5.16
C SER A 24 14.06 11.70 4.61
N CYS A 25 14.40 11.49 3.33
CA CYS A 25 14.55 10.13 2.80
C CYS A 25 15.74 9.41 3.47
N ASP A 26 15.67 8.08 3.64
CA ASP A 26 16.78 7.29 4.20
C ASP A 26 17.97 7.12 3.21
N VAL A 27 17.79 7.61 1.98
CA VAL A 27 18.77 7.64 0.89
C VAL A 27 18.91 9.07 0.42
N ASP A 28 20.14 9.54 0.25
CA ASP A 28 20.42 10.83 -0.38
C ASP A 28 20.01 10.77 -1.85
N CYS A 29 18.98 11.53 -2.20
CA CYS A 29 18.33 11.47 -3.51
C CYS A 29 17.93 12.87 -3.95
N ASP A 30 18.56 13.34 -5.01
CA ASP A 30 18.31 14.65 -5.60
C ASP A 30 17.34 14.49 -6.77
N PHE A 31 16.21 15.19 -6.73
CA PHE A 31 15.41 15.37 -7.94
C PHE A 31 15.63 16.77 -8.51
N GLY A 32 15.74 16.83 -9.84
CA GLY A 32 15.93 18.10 -10.52
C GLY A 32 15.84 17.97 -12.01
N PHE A 33 16.24 19.04 -12.70
CA PHE A 33 16.44 19.04 -14.14
C PHE A 33 17.90 18.73 -14.45
N ALA A 34 18.16 18.18 -15.64
CA ALA A 34 19.51 17.75 -16.02
C ALA A 34 20.44 18.98 -16.10
N ASN A 35 21.32 19.10 -15.10
CA ASN A 35 22.58 19.82 -15.24
C ASN A 35 23.67 18.80 -15.62
N ASP A 36 24.94 19.19 -15.70
CA ASP A 36 26.11 18.44 -16.26
C ASP A 36 26.38 16.99 -15.77
N LYS A 37 25.49 16.37 -14.98
CA LYS A 37 25.55 14.98 -14.51
C LYS A 37 24.50 14.11 -15.21
N VAL A 38 24.89 12.88 -15.56
CA VAL A 38 23.96 11.85 -16.06
C VAL A 38 23.13 11.33 -14.87
N PRO A 39 21.79 11.31 -14.96
CA PRO A 39 20.92 10.84 -13.90
C PRO A 39 20.85 9.30 -13.85
N ASP A 40 20.53 8.75 -12.68
CA ASP A 40 20.29 7.31 -12.52
C ASP A 40 18.92 6.90 -13.09
N ALA A 41 17.94 7.80 -13.03
CA ALA A 41 16.59 7.58 -13.50
C ALA A 41 15.93 8.85 -14.03
N ALA A 42 14.95 8.68 -14.92
CA ALA A 42 14.13 9.77 -15.45
C ALA A 42 12.67 9.31 -15.58
N PHE A 43 11.73 10.21 -15.27
CA PHE A 43 10.33 9.97 -15.62
C PHE A 43 10.15 9.90 -17.14
N GLY A 44 9.31 8.96 -17.59
CA GLY A 44 9.17 8.65 -19.01
C GLY A 44 10.20 7.65 -19.52
N LEU A 45 10.32 7.57 -20.85
CA LEU A 45 11.29 6.70 -21.54
C LEU A 45 12.49 7.54 -22.00
N PRO A 46 13.63 7.48 -21.29
CA PRO A 46 14.83 8.19 -21.72
C PRO A 46 15.43 7.55 -22.98
N HIS A 47 16.11 8.36 -23.80
CA HIS A 47 16.85 7.87 -24.97
C HIS A 47 18.10 7.07 -24.60
N ASP A 48 18.76 7.44 -23.50
CA ASP A 48 19.96 6.75 -23.02
C ASP A 48 19.55 5.48 -22.24
N PRO A 49 19.96 4.28 -22.69
CA PRO A 49 19.64 3.03 -22.01
C PRO A 49 20.34 2.89 -20.64
N ALA A 50 21.34 3.71 -20.31
CA ALA A 50 21.93 3.75 -18.98
C ALA A 50 20.94 4.31 -17.94
N ILE A 51 20.11 5.28 -18.35
CA ILE A 51 19.13 5.93 -17.48
C ILE A 51 17.91 5.01 -17.29
N ALA A 52 17.47 4.80 -16.05
CA ALA A 52 16.26 4.04 -15.78
C ALA A 52 15.00 4.85 -16.10
N GLY A 53 14.22 4.40 -17.09
CA GLY A 53 12.90 4.97 -17.39
C GLY A 53 11.88 4.61 -16.31
N VAL A 54 11.20 5.62 -15.77
CA VAL A 54 10.21 5.51 -14.68
C VAL A 54 8.81 5.84 -15.22
N LEU A 55 7.91 4.87 -15.18
CA LEU A 55 6.48 5.10 -15.38
C LEU A 55 5.84 5.44 -14.05
N ARG A 56 5.16 6.59 -13.95
CA ARG A 56 4.35 6.95 -12.79
C ARG A 56 2.96 7.37 -13.22
N SER A 57 1.94 6.67 -12.73
CA SER A 57 0.55 7.03 -12.97
C SER A 57 -0.36 6.44 -11.89
N MET A 58 -1.39 7.18 -11.49
CA MET A 58 -2.44 6.65 -10.60
C MET A 58 -3.72 6.32 -11.37
N GLU A 59 -3.68 6.37 -12.70
CA GLU A 59 -4.81 6.07 -13.57
C GLU A 59 -4.90 4.57 -13.88
N SER A 60 -6.13 4.09 -14.09
CA SER A 60 -6.39 2.67 -14.37
C SER A 60 -5.87 2.24 -15.74
N SER A 61 -5.30 1.03 -15.82
CA SER A 61 -4.86 0.41 -17.07
C SER A 61 -6.00 0.12 -18.04
N HIS A 62 -7.24 0.07 -17.53
CA HIS A 62 -8.43 -0.05 -18.37
C HIS A 62 -8.64 1.18 -19.27
N TYR A 63 -8.14 2.36 -18.89
CA TYR A 63 -8.19 3.57 -19.71
C TYR A 63 -6.85 3.85 -20.40
N TYR A 64 -5.75 3.54 -19.72
CA TYR A 64 -4.38 3.76 -20.19
C TYR A 64 -3.60 2.44 -20.15
N PRO A 65 -3.68 1.61 -21.20
CA PRO A 65 -3.10 0.27 -21.21
C PRO A 65 -1.61 0.21 -20.84
N GLU A 66 -0.87 1.28 -21.07
CA GLU A 66 0.52 1.45 -20.64
C GLU A 66 0.76 1.35 -19.14
N ASN A 67 -0.27 1.55 -18.31
CA ASN A 67 -0.21 1.43 -16.85
C ASN A 67 -0.27 -0.03 -16.37
N ASP A 68 -0.60 -0.99 -17.24
CA ASP A 68 -0.41 -2.40 -16.93
C ASP A 68 1.09 -2.68 -16.73
N VAL A 69 1.45 -3.30 -15.59
CA VAL A 69 2.86 -3.55 -15.23
C VAL A 69 3.56 -4.35 -16.33
N GLY A 70 2.90 -5.37 -16.89
CA GLY A 70 3.46 -6.18 -17.96
C GLY A 70 3.68 -5.38 -19.25
N MET A 71 2.73 -4.52 -19.62
CA MET A 71 2.83 -3.66 -20.79
C MET A 71 3.91 -2.59 -20.64
N ALA A 72 3.99 -1.93 -19.47
CA ALA A 72 5.03 -0.97 -19.17
C ALA A 72 6.43 -1.57 -19.36
N ARG A 73 6.64 -2.81 -18.88
CA ARG A 73 7.89 -3.54 -19.10
C ARG A 73 8.19 -3.79 -20.57
N ARG A 74 7.18 -4.24 -21.34
CA ARG A 74 7.33 -4.44 -22.80
C ARG A 74 7.67 -3.15 -23.54
N ARG A 75 7.25 -1.99 -23.01
CA ARG A 75 7.60 -0.67 -23.54
C ARG A 75 8.98 -0.15 -23.11
N GLY A 76 9.68 -0.87 -22.22
CA GLY A 76 11.05 -0.53 -21.81
C GLY A 76 11.17 0.21 -20.48
N TYR A 77 10.08 0.39 -19.72
CA TYR A 77 10.17 1.00 -18.39
C TYR A 77 10.90 0.10 -17.40
N LYS A 78 11.99 0.60 -16.82
CA LYS A 78 12.78 -0.12 -15.80
C LYS A 78 12.15 -0.03 -14.42
N VAL A 79 11.40 1.03 -14.13
CA VAL A 79 10.64 1.20 -12.88
C VAL A 79 9.19 1.54 -13.20
N VAL A 80 8.26 0.83 -12.56
CA VAL A 80 6.81 1.03 -12.71
C VAL A 80 6.22 1.43 -11.36
N MET A 81 5.50 2.55 -11.35
CA MET A 81 4.86 3.15 -10.19
C MET A 81 3.39 3.40 -10.48
N THR A 82 2.52 2.42 -10.20
CA THR A 82 1.07 2.56 -10.36
C THR A 82 0.31 2.20 -9.09
N THR A 83 -1.03 2.26 -9.12
CA THR A 83 -1.87 1.81 -8.00
C THR A 83 -1.71 0.32 -7.70
N SER A 84 -1.24 -0.47 -8.67
CA SER A 84 -0.98 -1.89 -8.47
C SER A 84 0.06 -2.11 -7.37
N LEU A 85 -0.28 -2.92 -6.36
CA LEU A 85 0.64 -3.39 -5.33
C LEU A 85 1.70 -4.34 -5.90
N SER A 86 1.56 -4.73 -7.17
CA SER A 86 2.56 -5.48 -7.95
C SER A 86 3.55 -4.59 -8.71
N SER A 87 3.39 -3.27 -8.65
CA SER A 87 4.40 -2.30 -9.11
C SER A 87 5.70 -2.41 -8.31
N ASP A 88 6.81 -1.91 -8.88
CA ASP A 88 8.09 -1.79 -8.15
C ASP A 88 7.93 -0.88 -6.93
N VAL A 89 7.22 0.23 -7.12
CA VAL A 89 6.92 1.22 -6.09
C VAL A 89 5.45 1.60 -6.22
N PRO A 90 4.54 0.92 -5.50
CA PRO A 90 3.12 1.21 -5.58
C PRO A 90 2.78 2.63 -5.15
N VAL A 91 1.84 3.28 -5.84
CA VAL A 91 1.34 4.62 -5.54
C VAL A 91 -0.18 4.55 -5.39
N GLY A 92 -0.63 4.28 -4.17
CA GLY A 92 -2.06 4.16 -3.85
C GLY A 92 -2.65 5.47 -3.29
N TYR A 93 -3.98 5.53 -3.24
CA TYR A 93 -4.74 6.65 -2.68
C TYR A 93 -4.95 6.53 -1.17
N PHE A 94 -3.99 5.94 -0.45
CA PHE A 94 -4.08 5.69 0.98
C PHE A 94 -2.93 6.33 1.73
N SER A 95 -3.24 7.03 2.83
CA SER A 95 -2.25 7.66 3.70
C SER A 95 -2.90 8.08 5.02
N TRP A 96 -2.19 7.90 6.13
CA TRP A 96 -2.61 8.45 7.43
C TRP A 96 -2.54 9.98 7.46
N ALA A 97 -1.67 10.58 6.64
CA ALA A 97 -1.49 12.03 6.58
C ALA A 97 -2.60 12.72 5.79
N GLU A 98 -3.11 12.06 4.73
CA GLU A 98 -4.15 12.63 3.86
C GLU A 98 -5.57 12.32 4.34
N TYR A 99 -5.76 11.16 4.97
CA TYR A 99 -7.07 10.68 5.38
C TYR A 99 -7.12 10.51 6.89
N ASP A 100 -7.95 11.31 7.56
CA ASP A 100 -8.28 11.11 8.97
C ASP A 100 -9.26 9.93 9.12
N ILE A 101 -8.79 8.72 8.80
CA ILE A 101 -9.57 7.49 8.80
C ILE A 101 -10.07 7.14 10.20
N MET A 102 -9.43 7.65 11.26
CA MET A 102 -9.85 7.42 12.63
C MET A 102 -10.76 8.53 13.19
N SER A 103 -11.23 9.45 12.34
CA SER A 103 -12.22 10.47 12.70
C SER A 103 -13.45 9.83 13.38
N PRO A 104 -13.96 10.43 14.48
CA PRO A 104 -15.14 9.94 15.17
C PRO A 104 -16.37 9.83 14.27
N ILE A 105 -17.16 8.78 14.48
CA ILE A 105 -18.40 8.56 13.75
C ILE A 105 -19.44 9.59 14.21
N ARG A 106 -20.12 10.23 13.26
CA ARG A 106 -21.29 11.07 13.52
C ARG A 106 -22.59 10.29 13.36
N GLN A 107 -23.63 10.75 14.04
CA GLN A 107 -24.97 10.21 13.85
C GLN A 107 -25.40 10.33 12.38
N LYS A 108 -26.00 9.25 11.86
CA LYS A 108 -26.52 9.21 10.49
C LYS A 108 -27.92 9.82 10.48
N THR A 109 -28.09 10.93 9.77
CA THR A 109 -29.30 11.78 9.83
C THR A 109 -30.10 11.79 8.54
N GLU A 110 -29.56 11.28 7.44
CA GLU A 110 -30.26 11.27 6.15
C GLU A 110 -31.24 10.09 6.07
N ASP A 111 -32.40 10.34 5.47
CA ASP A 111 -33.45 9.32 5.24
C ASP A 111 -33.03 8.33 4.16
N ALA A 112 -32.33 8.81 3.13
CA ALA A 112 -31.77 7.95 2.10
C ALA A 112 -30.66 7.08 2.70
N LEU A 113 -30.64 5.80 2.32
CA LEU A 113 -29.71 4.83 2.91
C LEU A 113 -28.28 5.13 2.47
N ALA A 114 -28.09 5.54 1.22
CA ALA A 114 -26.78 5.75 0.63
C ALA A 114 -26.69 7.08 -0.14
N ALA A 115 -25.45 7.54 -0.31
CA ALA A 115 -25.12 8.65 -1.19
C ALA A 115 -24.10 8.26 -2.26
N ALA A 116 -24.26 8.83 -3.45
CA ALA A 116 -23.40 8.61 -4.62
C ALA A 116 -22.83 9.93 -5.15
N PHE A 117 -21.52 9.94 -5.43
CA PHE A 117 -20.80 11.08 -5.99
C PHE A 117 -20.10 10.66 -7.29
N ILE A 118 -20.91 10.32 -8.30
CA ILE A 118 -20.43 9.78 -9.58
C ILE A 118 -20.67 10.81 -10.69
N SER A 119 -19.59 11.31 -11.30
CA SER A 119 -19.68 12.30 -12.39
C SER A 119 -19.21 11.80 -13.75
N ASN A 120 -18.49 10.68 -13.81
CA ASN A 120 -18.17 10.04 -15.08
C ASN A 120 -19.21 8.95 -15.39
N CYS A 121 -20.15 9.23 -16.28
CA CYS A 121 -21.22 8.27 -16.58
C CYS A 121 -20.80 7.22 -17.64
N GLY A 122 -19.67 7.42 -18.31
CA GLY A 122 -19.13 6.52 -19.34
C GLY A 122 -18.04 5.58 -18.81
N ALA A 123 -18.23 5.03 -17.61
CA ALA A 123 -17.23 4.16 -17.01
C ALA A 123 -17.12 2.81 -17.75
N ARG A 124 -15.89 2.26 -17.84
CA ARG A 124 -15.59 0.96 -18.44
C ARG A 124 -15.87 -0.20 -17.46
N ASN A 125 -17.00 -0.17 -16.77
CA ASN A 125 -17.49 -1.23 -15.87
C ASN A 125 -19.01 -1.15 -15.69
N PHE A 126 -19.56 -1.99 -14.81
CA PHE A 126 -21.00 -2.13 -14.59
C PHE A 126 -21.57 -1.21 -13.49
N ARG A 127 -20.84 -0.17 -13.07
CA ARG A 127 -21.21 0.61 -11.87
C ARG A 127 -22.54 1.33 -11.95
N LEU A 128 -22.94 1.81 -13.14
CA LEU A 128 -24.23 2.47 -13.32
C LEU A 128 -25.37 1.46 -13.33
N GLN A 129 -25.17 0.30 -13.95
CA GLN A 129 -26.15 -0.79 -13.91
C GLN A 129 -26.36 -1.28 -12.46
N ALA A 130 -25.29 -1.36 -11.67
CA ALA A 130 -25.41 -1.65 -10.24
C ALA A 130 -26.16 -0.55 -9.47
N LEU A 131 -25.95 0.73 -9.82
CA LEU A 131 -26.69 1.86 -9.25
C LEU A 131 -28.19 1.75 -9.56
N ASP A 132 -28.55 1.55 -10.84
CA ASP A 132 -29.92 1.36 -11.30
C ASP A 132 -30.60 0.20 -10.55
N MET A 133 -29.95 -0.96 -10.49
CA MET A 133 -30.50 -2.15 -9.82
C MET A 133 -30.68 -1.94 -8.31
N LEU A 134 -29.79 -1.19 -7.64
CA LEU A 134 -29.99 -0.83 -6.22
C LEU A 134 -31.23 0.05 -6.03
N GLU A 135 -31.44 1.04 -6.91
CA GLU A 135 -32.62 1.91 -6.89
C GLU A 135 -33.91 1.11 -7.15
N GLU A 136 -33.90 0.21 -8.16
CA GLU A 136 -35.02 -0.69 -8.49
C GLU A 136 -35.39 -1.64 -7.33
N LEU A 137 -34.40 -2.09 -6.56
CA LEU A 137 -34.59 -2.90 -5.36
C LEU A 137 -35.03 -2.10 -4.13
N GLY A 138 -35.35 -0.81 -4.31
CA GLY A 138 -35.90 0.07 -3.29
C GLY A 138 -34.86 0.68 -2.34
N ILE A 139 -33.57 0.65 -2.68
CA ILE A 139 -32.55 1.40 -1.93
C ILE A 139 -32.65 2.87 -2.34
N LYS A 140 -33.12 3.72 -1.43
CA LYS A 140 -33.15 5.17 -1.66
C LYS A 140 -31.72 5.73 -1.66
N ILE A 141 -31.29 6.26 -2.80
CA ILE A 141 -29.94 6.77 -3.02
C ILE A 141 -30.01 8.26 -3.39
N ASP A 142 -29.24 9.07 -2.67
CA ASP A 142 -29.04 10.48 -2.99
C ASP A 142 -27.78 10.63 -3.88
N SER A 143 -27.99 11.01 -5.13
CA SER A 143 -26.95 11.17 -6.15
C SER A 143 -26.60 12.64 -6.35
N TYR A 144 -25.41 13.02 -5.91
CA TYR A 144 -24.86 14.39 -5.94
C TYR A 144 -23.97 14.64 -7.17
N GLY A 145 -23.47 13.57 -7.79
CA GLY A 145 -22.65 13.65 -9.00
C GLY A 145 -23.47 13.93 -10.26
N SER A 146 -22.79 14.04 -11.40
CA SER A 146 -23.47 14.30 -12.69
C SER A 146 -24.33 13.13 -13.19
N CYS A 147 -24.09 11.91 -12.73
CA CYS A 147 -24.91 10.74 -13.06
C CYS A 147 -26.09 10.63 -12.08
N HIS A 148 -27.30 10.39 -12.61
CA HIS A 148 -28.60 10.39 -11.92
C HIS A 148 -29.01 11.75 -11.31
N ARG A 149 -28.08 12.44 -10.63
CA ARG A 149 -28.16 13.82 -10.13
C ARG A 149 -29.54 14.21 -9.58
N ASN A 150 -29.98 13.54 -8.52
CA ASN A 150 -31.23 13.85 -7.83
C ASN A 150 -31.06 14.81 -6.62
N ARG A 151 -29.81 15.17 -6.28
CA ARG A 151 -29.44 16.20 -5.31
C ARG A 151 -28.50 17.23 -5.92
N ASP A 152 -28.42 18.42 -5.31
CA ASP A 152 -27.46 19.45 -5.73
C ASP A 152 -26.03 19.07 -5.28
N GLY A 153 -25.10 19.05 -6.23
CA GLY A 153 -23.71 18.67 -6.03
C GLY A 153 -22.84 19.74 -5.39
N ASN A 154 -23.34 20.95 -5.13
CA ASN A 154 -22.58 22.02 -4.46
C ASN A 154 -22.45 21.80 -2.95
N VAL A 155 -21.81 20.69 -2.57
CA VAL A 155 -21.62 20.26 -1.18
C VAL A 155 -20.20 19.77 -0.92
N ASN A 156 -19.74 19.85 0.33
CA ASN A 156 -18.55 19.12 0.73
C ASN A 156 -18.86 17.62 0.80
N LYS A 157 -18.19 16.82 -0.03
CA LYS A 157 -18.43 15.37 -0.17
C LYS A 157 -18.28 14.63 1.15
N VAL A 158 -17.15 14.76 1.83
CA VAL A 158 -16.86 14.00 3.08
C VAL A 158 -17.82 14.40 4.20
N GLU A 159 -18.06 15.70 4.39
CA GLU A 159 -19.04 16.18 5.38
C GLU A 159 -20.47 15.73 5.09
N THR A 160 -20.82 15.57 3.82
CA THR A 160 -22.11 15.02 3.40
C THR A 160 -22.19 13.52 3.70
N LEU A 161 -21.18 12.75 3.31
CA LEU A 161 -21.11 11.31 3.57
C LEU A 161 -21.17 10.95 5.06
N LYS A 162 -20.71 11.84 5.97
CA LYS A 162 -20.83 11.64 7.42
C LYS A 162 -22.27 11.41 7.89
N ARG A 163 -23.27 11.91 7.16
CA ARG A 163 -24.69 11.80 7.51
C ARG A 163 -25.39 10.55 6.93
N TYR A 164 -24.73 9.80 6.04
CA TYR A 164 -25.27 8.60 5.40
C TYR A 164 -24.73 7.31 6.03
N ARG A 165 -25.56 6.26 6.05
CA ARG A 165 -25.17 4.92 6.50
C ARG A 165 -24.23 4.23 5.50
N PHE A 166 -24.47 4.45 4.21
CA PHE A 166 -23.67 3.87 3.14
C PHE A 166 -23.14 4.94 2.18
N SER A 167 -21.97 4.68 1.62
CA SER A 167 -21.38 5.49 0.55
C SER A 167 -21.12 4.60 -0.65
N LEU A 168 -21.65 4.97 -1.82
CA LEU A 168 -21.38 4.24 -3.05
C LEU A 168 -20.00 4.65 -3.58
N ALA A 169 -18.98 3.90 -3.16
CA ALA A 169 -17.59 4.06 -3.56
C ALA A 169 -17.31 3.29 -4.86
N PHE A 170 -18.01 3.68 -5.92
CA PHE A 170 -17.95 3.00 -7.22
C PHE A 170 -16.82 3.54 -8.08
N GLU A 171 -15.81 2.70 -8.33
CA GLU A 171 -14.70 2.99 -9.23
C GLU A 171 -15.13 2.96 -10.70
N ASN A 172 -14.32 3.56 -11.57
CA ASN A 172 -14.58 3.67 -13.00
C ASN A 172 -14.04 2.47 -13.82
N SER A 173 -13.37 1.53 -13.16
CA SER A 173 -12.87 0.26 -13.71
C SER A 173 -12.78 -0.78 -12.58
N ASN A 174 -12.70 -2.05 -12.96
CA ASN A 174 -12.60 -3.18 -12.03
C ASN A 174 -11.19 -3.78 -12.06
N GLU A 175 -10.20 -2.96 -11.70
CA GLU A 175 -8.78 -3.33 -11.75
C GLU A 175 -8.26 -3.73 -10.36
N VAL A 176 -7.43 -4.78 -10.30
CA VAL A 176 -6.79 -5.24 -9.06
C VAL A 176 -6.01 -4.10 -8.43
N ASP A 177 -6.18 -3.91 -7.12
CA ASP A 177 -5.57 -2.84 -6.31
C ASP A 177 -5.98 -1.40 -6.67
N TYR A 178 -6.86 -1.19 -7.66
CA TYR A 178 -7.37 0.14 -8.01
C TYR A 178 -8.44 0.59 -7.02
N VAL A 179 -7.98 1.07 -5.87
CA VAL A 179 -8.80 1.60 -4.78
C VAL A 179 -8.44 3.07 -4.56
N THR A 180 -9.39 3.96 -4.81
CA THR A 180 -9.13 5.41 -4.89
C THR A 180 -9.65 6.17 -3.66
N GLU A 181 -9.62 7.50 -3.75
CA GLU A 181 -10.15 8.40 -2.73
C GLU A 181 -11.62 8.09 -2.39
N LYS A 182 -12.39 7.50 -3.32
CA LYS A 182 -13.81 7.16 -3.10
C LYS A 182 -13.97 6.25 -1.90
N TYR A 183 -13.16 5.20 -1.81
CA TYR A 183 -13.19 4.25 -0.71
C TYR A 183 -12.68 4.86 0.60
N PHE A 184 -11.50 5.48 0.58
CA PHE A 184 -10.89 6.03 1.80
C PHE A 184 -11.68 7.20 2.38
N GLN A 185 -12.33 8.03 1.55
CA GLN A 185 -13.24 9.08 2.02
C GLN A 185 -14.49 8.51 2.69
N SER A 186 -15.01 7.35 2.27
CA SER A 186 -16.08 6.65 2.97
C SER A 186 -15.61 6.23 4.38
N LEU A 187 -14.39 5.71 4.50
CA LEU A 187 -13.82 5.35 5.79
C LEU A 187 -13.67 6.58 6.69
N VAL A 188 -13.14 7.70 6.20
CA VAL A 188 -13.06 8.98 6.94
C VAL A 188 -14.43 9.42 7.44
N ALA A 189 -15.46 9.35 6.59
CA ALA A 189 -16.83 9.73 6.93
C ALA A 189 -17.52 8.76 7.93
N GLY A 190 -16.90 7.63 8.28
CA GLY A 190 -17.48 6.64 9.19
C GLY A 190 -18.78 6.06 8.63
N THR A 191 -18.82 5.84 7.32
CA THR A 191 -19.94 5.23 6.58
C THR A 191 -19.44 3.94 5.95
N ILE A 192 -20.33 2.97 5.74
CA ILE A 192 -19.95 1.68 5.16
C ILE A 192 -19.81 1.86 3.63
N PRO A 193 -18.60 1.69 3.05
CA PRO A 193 -18.44 1.72 1.60
C PRO A 193 -19.15 0.53 0.94
N VAL A 194 -19.94 0.82 -0.08
CA VAL A 194 -20.45 -0.14 -1.06
C VAL A 194 -19.64 0.04 -2.33
N VAL A 195 -18.96 -1.01 -2.78
CA VAL A 195 -17.92 -0.92 -3.80
C VAL A 195 -18.32 -1.71 -5.04
N VAL A 196 -18.15 -1.06 -6.19
CA VAL A 196 -17.93 -1.67 -7.51
C VAL A 196 -16.54 -1.22 -7.93
N GLY A 197 -15.59 -2.13 -8.13
CA GLY A 197 -14.20 -1.74 -8.37
C GLY A 197 -13.24 -2.90 -8.26
N ALA A 198 -12.13 -2.70 -7.52
CA ALA A 198 -11.08 -3.70 -7.39
C ALA A 198 -11.63 -5.06 -6.88
N PRO A 199 -11.38 -6.17 -7.61
CA PRO A 199 -11.92 -7.49 -7.24
C PRO A 199 -11.38 -7.99 -5.89
N ASN A 200 -10.26 -7.45 -5.42
CA ASN A 200 -9.62 -7.74 -4.14
C ASN A 200 -9.86 -6.65 -3.08
N ILE A 201 -10.95 -5.87 -3.16
CA ILE A 201 -11.25 -4.79 -2.19
C ILE A 201 -11.20 -5.22 -0.70
N GLN A 202 -11.40 -6.52 -0.41
CA GLN A 202 -11.30 -7.05 0.94
C GLN A 202 -9.88 -6.92 1.54
N ASP A 203 -8.84 -6.91 0.71
CA ASP A 203 -7.45 -6.67 1.12
C ASP A 203 -7.25 -5.26 1.69
N PHE A 204 -8.13 -4.33 1.31
CA PHE A 204 -8.13 -2.92 1.71
C PHE A 204 -9.09 -2.64 2.89
N ALA A 205 -9.79 -3.66 3.40
CA ALA A 205 -10.78 -3.49 4.45
C ALA A 205 -10.13 -3.31 5.84
N PRO A 206 -10.53 -2.30 6.63
CA PRO A 206 -10.00 -2.13 7.99
C PRO A 206 -10.39 -3.29 8.92
N SER A 207 -11.55 -3.91 8.70
CA SER A 207 -11.98 -5.13 9.39
C SER A 207 -12.92 -5.98 8.53
N PRO A 208 -13.10 -7.28 8.82
CA PRO A 208 -14.15 -8.09 8.21
C PRO A 208 -15.52 -7.43 8.35
N GLY A 209 -16.30 -7.40 7.28
CA GLY A 209 -17.65 -6.81 7.26
C GLY A 209 -17.70 -5.28 7.21
N SER A 210 -16.55 -4.58 7.14
CA SER A 210 -16.51 -3.11 7.03
C SER A 210 -16.73 -2.58 5.60
N VAL A 211 -16.86 -3.45 4.61
CA VAL A 211 -17.12 -3.12 3.20
C VAL A 211 -18.16 -4.06 2.61
N LEU A 212 -19.06 -3.52 1.79
CA LEU A 212 -19.96 -4.30 0.94
C LEU A 212 -19.45 -4.27 -0.49
N HIS A 213 -19.20 -5.44 -1.08
CA HIS A 213 -18.62 -5.54 -2.42
C HIS A 213 -19.67 -6.11 -3.39
N ILE A 214 -19.98 -5.35 -4.43
CA ILE A 214 -20.72 -5.81 -5.60
C ILE A 214 -19.66 -6.21 -6.64
N LYS A 215 -19.28 -7.48 -6.63
CA LYS A 215 -18.22 -7.99 -7.53
C LYS A 215 -18.77 -8.16 -8.95
N GLU A 216 -20.03 -8.58 -9.05
CA GLU A 216 -20.78 -8.75 -10.29
C GLU A 216 -22.23 -8.31 -10.11
N LEU A 217 -22.98 -8.14 -11.22
CA LEU A 217 -24.37 -7.68 -11.17
C LEU A 217 -25.30 -8.61 -10.37
N HIS A 218 -25.00 -9.91 -10.32
CA HIS A 218 -25.81 -10.86 -9.55
C HIS A 218 -25.68 -10.66 -8.02
N ASP A 219 -24.64 -9.96 -7.55
CA ASP A 219 -24.46 -9.63 -6.14
C ASP A 219 -25.36 -8.49 -5.66
N VAL A 220 -25.90 -7.68 -6.59
CA VAL A 220 -26.63 -6.45 -6.21
C VAL A 220 -27.81 -6.75 -5.29
N ALA A 221 -28.55 -7.83 -5.55
CA ALA A 221 -29.69 -8.22 -4.73
C ALA A 221 -29.31 -8.62 -3.30
N SER A 222 -28.21 -9.38 -3.14
CA SER A 222 -27.74 -9.78 -1.82
C SER A 222 -27.18 -8.59 -1.05
N VAL A 223 -26.42 -7.70 -1.73
CA VAL A 223 -25.89 -6.47 -1.13
C VAL A 223 -27.02 -5.51 -0.72
N ALA A 224 -28.04 -5.31 -1.56
CA ALA A 224 -29.22 -4.51 -1.22
C ALA A 224 -29.95 -5.06 0.01
N LYS A 225 -30.06 -6.38 0.14
CA LYS A 225 -30.60 -7.03 1.34
C LYS A 225 -29.74 -6.72 2.55
N THR A 226 -28.42 -6.90 2.47
CA THR A 226 -27.51 -6.59 3.58
C THR A 226 -27.56 -5.11 3.99
N MET A 227 -27.68 -4.18 3.04
CA MET A 227 -27.85 -2.75 3.32
C MET A 227 -29.10 -2.48 4.15
N ARG A 228 -30.23 -3.12 3.81
CA ARG A 228 -31.49 -3.00 4.58
C ARG A 228 -31.38 -3.64 5.95
N ASP A 229 -30.80 -4.84 6.04
CA ASP A 229 -30.63 -5.57 7.30
C ASP A 229 -29.77 -4.75 8.29
N LEU A 230 -28.66 -4.17 7.82
CA LEU A 230 -27.81 -3.28 8.61
C LEU A 230 -28.52 -1.96 8.95
N ALA A 231 -29.25 -1.36 8.02
CA ALA A 231 -29.99 -0.11 8.30
C ALA A 231 -31.09 -0.30 9.36
N ALA A 232 -31.70 -1.49 9.42
CA ALA A 232 -32.73 -1.84 10.39
C ALA A 232 -32.18 -2.30 11.75
N ASN A 233 -30.90 -2.67 11.83
CA ASN A 233 -30.27 -3.17 13.06
C ASN A 233 -29.06 -2.28 13.46
N PRO A 234 -29.25 -1.31 14.37
CA PRO A 234 -28.19 -0.42 14.82
C PRO A 234 -26.98 -1.16 15.43
N ASP A 235 -27.20 -2.27 16.13
CA ASP A 235 -26.10 -3.04 16.74
C ASP A 235 -25.23 -3.72 15.68
N ALA A 236 -25.87 -4.34 14.68
CA ALA A 236 -25.16 -4.93 13.54
C ALA A 236 -24.41 -3.86 12.73
N TYR A 237 -25.04 -2.71 12.47
CA TYR A 237 -24.38 -1.58 11.80
C TYR A 237 -23.18 -1.07 12.60
N ASN A 238 -23.33 -0.81 13.90
CA ASN A 238 -22.25 -0.35 14.76
C ASN A 238 -21.12 -1.38 14.86
N HIS A 239 -21.44 -2.68 14.82
CA HIS A 239 -20.45 -3.75 14.80
C HIS A 239 -19.49 -3.63 13.61
N THR A 240 -20.00 -3.31 12.41
CA THR A 240 -19.17 -3.13 11.19
C THR A 240 -18.19 -1.96 11.29
N LEU A 241 -18.44 -1.01 12.20
CA LEU A 241 -17.61 0.17 12.41
C LEU A 241 -16.81 0.14 13.73
N ARG A 242 -16.82 -0.97 14.48
CA ARG A 242 -16.07 -1.10 15.75
C ARG A 242 -14.58 -0.80 15.61
N TRP A 243 -14.00 -1.10 14.46
CA TRP A 243 -12.60 -0.81 14.15
C TRP A 243 -12.25 0.68 14.29
N LYS A 244 -13.21 1.59 14.22
CA LYS A 244 -13.02 3.04 14.49
C LYS A 244 -12.61 3.33 15.94
N TYR A 245 -12.97 2.45 16.87
CA TYR A 245 -12.69 2.60 18.29
C TYR A 245 -11.57 1.67 18.75
N GLU A 246 -11.57 0.43 18.24
CA GLU A 246 -10.61 -0.61 18.63
C GLU A 246 -9.29 -0.53 17.83
N GLY A 247 -9.31 0.21 16.72
CA GLY A 247 -8.27 0.22 15.72
C GLY A 247 -8.52 -0.81 14.61
N PRO A 248 -7.98 -0.56 13.41
CA PRO A 248 -8.11 -1.48 12.28
C PRO A 248 -7.21 -2.71 12.44
N SER A 249 -7.42 -3.69 11.57
CA SER A 249 -6.58 -4.88 11.48
C SER A 249 -5.11 -4.53 11.21
N ASP A 250 -4.21 -5.41 11.61
CA ASP A 250 -2.78 -5.24 11.34
C ASP A 250 -2.44 -5.28 9.84
N SER A 251 -3.22 -6.03 9.05
CA SER A 251 -3.12 -6.00 7.58
C SER A 251 -3.41 -4.61 7.02
N PHE A 252 -4.49 -3.97 7.48
CA PHE A 252 -4.83 -2.62 7.07
C PHE A 252 -3.79 -1.59 7.52
N LYS A 253 -3.27 -1.71 8.75
CA LYS A 253 -2.15 -0.86 9.20
C LYS A 253 -0.92 -1.04 8.31
N ALA A 254 -0.54 -2.29 8.05
CA ALA A 254 0.57 -2.62 7.17
C ALA A 254 0.38 -2.08 5.74
N LEU A 255 -0.84 -2.02 5.22
CA LEU A 255 -1.12 -1.36 3.94
C LEU A 255 -0.90 0.16 4.05
N MET A 256 -1.61 0.82 4.98
CA MET A 256 -1.58 2.27 5.17
C MET A 256 -0.18 2.82 5.49
N ASP A 257 0.60 2.09 6.29
CA ASP A 257 1.94 2.48 6.72
C ASP A 257 2.96 2.51 5.57
N MET A 258 2.64 1.92 4.41
CA MET A 258 3.49 2.06 3.22
C MET A 258 3.60 3.51 2.76
N ALA A 259 2.54 4.30 2.96
CA ALA A 259 2.53 5.73 2.64
C ALA A 259 3.21 6.60 3.71
N ALA A 260 3.65 6.03 4.84
CA ALA A 260 4.45 6.77 5.82
C ALA A 260 5.82 7.19 5.27
N VAL A 261 6.25 6.55 4.18
CA VAL A 261 7.40 7.00 3.38
C VAL A 261 6.87 7.45 2.02
N HIS A 262 7.11 8.72 1.70
CA HIS A 262 6.62 9.32 0.47
C HIS A 262 7.06 8.50 -0.77
N SER A 263 6.19 8.43 -1.79
CA SER A 263 6.43 7.62 -3.00
C SER A 263 7.75 7.93 -3.70
N SER A 264 8.17 9.20 -3.71
CA SER A 264 9.48 9.62 -4.22
C SER A 264 10.65 9.05 -3.41
N CYS A 265 10.59 9.06 -2.07
CA CYS A 265 11.63 8.42 -1.26
C CYS A 265 11.66 6.90 -1.49
N ARG A 266 10.49 6.26 -1.66
CA ARG A 266 10.42 4.83 -1.97
C ARG A 266 11.01 4.50 -3.36
N LEU A 267 10.86 5.39 -4.33
CA LEU A 267 11.57 5.31 -5.62
C LEU A 267 13.08 5.34 -5.42
N CYS A 268 13.60 6.29 -4.63
CA CYS A 268 15.03 6.36 -4.34
C CYS A 268 15.53 5.10 -3.62
N ILE A 269 14.80 4.60 -2.63
CA ILE A 269 15.14 3.35 -1.93
C ILE A 269 15.16 2.16 -2.91
N HIS A 270 14.20 2.08 -3.82
CA HIS A 270 14.15 1.05 -4.84
C HIS A 270 15.38 1.11 -5.77
N LEU A 271 15.67 2.29 -6.32
CA LEU A 271 16.82 2.50 -7.20
C LEU A 271 18.15 2.20 -6.49
N ALA A 272 18.36 2.73 -5.28
CA ALA A 272 19.55 2.45 -4.49
C ALA A 272 19.69 0.96 -4.17
N THR A 273 18.58 0.27 -3.87
CA THR A 273 18.61 -1.19 -3.63
C THR A 273 19.07 -1.92 -4.89
N LYS A 274 18.55 -1.56 -6.07
CA LYS A 274 18.96 -2.18 -7.34
C LYS A 274 20.41 -1.90 -7.69
N ILE A 275 20.89 -0.67 -7.51
CA ILE A 275 22.29 -0.32 -7.75
C ILE A 275 23.19 -1.13 -6.80
N HIS A 276 22.85 -1.18 -5.51
CA HIS A 276 23.62 -1.92 -4.52
C HIS A 276 23.64 -3.43 -4.82
N ASP A 277 22.52 -4.00 -5.28
CA ASP A 277 22.44 -5.40 -5.70
C ASP A 277 23.36 -5.70 -6.91
N GLU A 278 23.50 -4.77 -7.86
CA GLU A 278 24.44 -4.91 -8.98
C GLU A 278 25.90 -4.74 -8.52
N GLU A 279 26.18 -3.77 -7.65
CA GLU A 279 27.52 -3.55 -7.09
C GLU A 279 28.04 -4.78 -6.32
N GLU A 280 27.17 -5.43 -5.54
CA GLU A 280 27.52 -6.62 -4.77
C GLU A 280 27.81 -7.87 -5.64
N LYS A 281 27.46 -7.86 -6.93
CA LYS A 281 27.87 -8.93 -7.86
C LYS A 281 29.36 -8.89 -8.18
N ASN A 282 30.03 -7.75 -7.93
CA ASN A 282 31.47 -7.62 -8.17
C ASN A 282 32.29 -8.52 -7.24
N ALA A 283 33.43 -9.02 -7.73
CA ALA A 283 34.29 -9.97 -7.01
C ALA A 283 34.76 -9.47 -5.63
N ALA A 284 34.87 -8.16 -5.43
CA ALA A 284 35.24 -7.55 -4.15
C ALA A 284 34.20 -7.85 -3.04
N PHE A 285 32.92 -7.97 -3.39
CA PHE A 285 31.84 -8.25 -2.45
C PHE A 285 31.53 -9.74 -2.31
N GLN A 286 31.90 -10.56 -3.30
CA GLN A 286 31.73 -12.02 -3.26
C GLN A 286 32.55 -12.69 -2.14
N ASN A 287 33.64 -12.05 -1.68
CA ASN A 287 34.47 -12.56 -0.58
C ASN A 287 33.92 -12.23 0.82
N ARG A 288 32.73 -11.63 0.91
CA ARG A 288 32.10 -11.32 2.20
C ARG A 288 31.69 -12.62 2.92
N PRO A 289 32.05 -12.82 4.20
CA PRO A 289 31.66 -14.01 4.94
C PRO A 289 30.16 -13.96 5.28
N CYS A 290 29.33 -14.61 4.45
CA CYS A 290 27.88 -14.72 4.64
C CYS A 290 27.48 -15.86 5.60
N HIS A 291 28.42 -16.75 5.89
CA HIS A 291 28.29 -17.79 6.91
C HIS A 291 29.66 -18.13 7.48
N CYS A 292 29.68 -18.72 8.67
CA CYS A 292 30.89 -19.22 9.30
C CYS A 292 30.60 -20.61 9.88
N THR A 293 31.35 -21.61 9.44
CA THR A 293 31.19 -23.00 9.88
C THR A 293 32.29 -23.37 10.87
N SER A 294 31.87 -23.96 11.99
CA SER A 294 32.76 -24.45 13.05
C SER A 294 32.32 -25.84 13.50
N SER A 295 33.08 -26.46 14.42
CA SER A 295 32.67 -27.70 15.09
C SER A 295 31.34 -27.58 15.85
N SER A 296 30.93 -26.35 16.21
CA SER A 296 29.66 -26.06 16.88
C SER A 296 28.48 -25.79 15.94
N GLY A 297 28.68 -25.98 14.63
CA GLY A 297 27.69 -25.72 13.58
C GLY A 297 28.00 -24.46 12.75
N THR A 298 27.07 -24.13 11.86
CA THR A 298 27.15 -22.98 10.95
C THR A 298 26.39 -21.80 11.54
N VAL A 299 26.98 -20.60 11.49
CA VAL A 299 26.31 -19.33 11.75
C VAL A 299 26.07 -18.63 10.42
N TYR A 300 24.82 -18.32 10.11
CA TYR A 300 24.41 -17.57 8.93
C TYR A 300 24.29 -16.08 9.25
N HIS A 301 24.78 -15.22 8.36
CA HIS A 301 24.66 -13.77 8.42
C HIS A 301 23.55 -13.31 7.48
N LEU A 302 22.51 -12.71 8.05
CA LEU A 302 21.35 -12.18 7.34
C LEU A 302 21.33 -10.65 7.45
N PHE A 303 20.75 -9.99 6.44
CA PHE A 303 20.48 -8.55 6.45
C PHE A 303 18.99 -8.30 6.54
N VAL A 304 18.57 -7.51 7.53
CA VAL A 304 17.15 -7.20 7.74
C VAL A 304 16.96 -5.70 7.83
N ARG A 305 16.00 -5.14 7.08
CA ARG A 305 15.57 -3.73 7.23
C ARG A 305 14.08 -3.63 7.47
N GLU A 306 13.66 -2.56 8.13
CA GLU A 306 12.23 -2.20 8.13
C GLU A 306 11.82 -1.78 6.71
N ARG A 307 10.67 -2.24 6.23
CA ARG A 307 10.09 -1.79 4.96
C ARG A 307 10.01 -0.27 4.94
N GLY A 308 10.50 0.36 3.87
CA GLY A 308 10.55 1.82 3.72
C GLY A 308 11.83 2.46 4.27
N ARG A 309 12.78 1.67 4.77
CA ARG A 309 14.16 2.09 5.02
C ARG A 309 15.09 1.45 3.99
N PHE A 310 16.25 2.06 3.79
CA PHE A 310 17.31 1.54 2.94
C PHE A 310 18.33 0.75 3.74
N LYS A 311 18.78 1.29 4.89
CA LYS A 311 19.83 0.70 5.72
C LYS A 311 19.40 -0.66 6.29
N MET A 312 20.29 -1.64 6.20
CA MET A 312 20.06 -2.99 6.70
C MET A 312 20.85 -3.29 7.97
N GLU A 313 20.23 -4.04 8.87
CA GLU A 313 20.81 -4.50 10.11
C GLU A 313 21.30 -5.94 9.99
N SER A 314 22.44 -6.22 10.62
CA SER A 314 23.01 -7.57 10.67
C SER A 314 22.31 -8.43 11.72
N ILE A 315 21.85 -9.61 11.28
CA ILE A 315 21.26 -10.66 12.12
C ILE A 315 22.07 -11.94 11.94
N TYR A 316 22.31 -12.68 13.03
CA TYR A 316 23.06 -13.92 13.01
C TYR A 316 22.21 -15.07 13.57
N LEU A 317 22.04 -16.14 12.78
CA LEU A 317 21.32 -17.34 13.19
C LEU A 317 22.21 -18.59 13.07
N ARG A 318 22.04 -19.56 13.97
CA ARG A 318 22.78 -20.84 13.91
C ARG A 318 21.95 -21.88 13.14
N SER A 319 22.61 -22.79 12.42
CA SER A 319 21.97 -23.86 11.63
C SER A 319 20.94 -24.67 12.43
N GLY A 320 21.26 -25.09 13.65
CA GLY A 320 20.31 -25.79 14.55
C GLY A 320 19.20 -24.91 15.16
N LYS A 321 19.04 -23.65 14.72
CA LYS A 321 18.04 -22.67 15.17
C LYS A 321 17.46 -21.86 14.01
N LEU A 322 17.41 -22.42 12.79
CA LEU A 322 16.78 -21.78 11.63
C LEU A 322 15.26 -21.91 11.65
N THR A 323 14.64 -21.45 12.74
CA THR A 323 13.18 -21.46 12.88
C THR A 323 12.59 -20.08 12.70
N LEU A 324 11.32 -20.01 12.29
CA LEU A 324 10.57 -18.77 12.14
C LEU A 324 10.52 -17.97 13.44
N GLU A 325 10.35 -18.66 14.57
CA GLU A 325 10.36 -18.04 15.89
C GLU A 325 11.74 -17.51 16.29
N ALA A 326 12.82 -18.22 15.96
CA ALA A 326 14.18 -17.74 16.20
C ALA A 326 14.50 -16.51 15.35
N LEU A 327 14.08 -16.50 14.08
CA LEU A 327 14.22 -15.33 13.19
C LEU A 327 13.47 -14.11 13.75
N LYS A 328 12.17 -14.27 14.08
CA LYS A 328 11.36 -13.19 14.67
C LYS A 328 12.00 -12.66 15.96
N SER A 329 12.44 -13.56 16.84
CA SER A 329 13.07 -13.20 18.11
C SER A 329 14.38 -12.43 17.90
N ALA A 330 15.22 -12.87 16.96
CA ALA A 330 16.48 -12.20 16.65
C ALA A 330 16.25 -10.81 16.03
N VAL A 331 15.28 -10.67 15.12
CA VAL A 331 14.88 -9.38 14.54
C VAL A 331 14.37 -8.44 15.63
N LEU A 332 13.44 -8.88 16.48
CA LEU A 332 12.93 -8.05 17.59
C LEU A 332 14.04 -7.64 18.56
N ALA A 333 14.92 -8.57 18.95
CA ALA A 333 16.03 -8.28 19.86
C ALA A 333 16.98 -7.24 19.27
N LYS A 334 17.35 -7.39 17.99
CA LYS A 334 18.22 -6.44 17.29
C LYS A 334 17.59 -5.06 17.21
N PHE A 335 16.36 -4.94 16.71
CA PHE A 335 15.72 -3.63 16.55
C PHE A 335 15.43 -2.94 17.89
N ARG A 336 15.09 -3.70 18.94
CA ARG A 336 14.98 -3.16 20.32
C ARG A 336 16.32 -2.65 20.84
N SER A 337 17.42 -3.37 20.62
CA SER A 337 18.76 -2.94 21.06
C SER A 337 19.22 -1.62 20.44
N LEU A 338 18.65 -1.26 19.27
CA LEU A 338 18.93 -0.01 18.58
C LEU A 338 17.99 1.13 18.99
N ASN A 339 17.07 0.90 19.94
CA ASN A 339 15.97 1.82 20.25
C ASN A 339 15.20 2.24 18.99
N HIS A 340 14.96 1.28 18.10
CA HIS A 340 14.38 1.53 16.79
C HIS A 340 12.99 2.17 16.89
N THR A 341 12.76 3.18 16.06
CA THR A 341 11.44 3.80 15.88
C THR A 341 10.92 3.52 14.48
N SER A 342 9.76 2.87 14.40
CA SER A 342 9.12 2.49 13.14
C SER A 342 8.78 3.71 12.28
N ILE A 343 8.83 3.54 10.96
CA ILE A 343 8.59 4.62 9.98
C ILE A 343 7.20 5.28 10.15
N TRP A 344 6.20 4.49 10.53
CA TRP A 344 4.82 4.92 10.68
C TRP A 344 4.55 5.70 11.97
N LYS A 345 5.52 5.79 12.89
CA LYS A 345 5.29 6.31 14.25
C LYS A 345 4.79 7.76 14.26
N LYS A 346 5.29 8.60 13.36
CA LYS A 346 4.90 10.00 13.25
C LYS A 346 3.55 10.16 12.54
N GLU A 347 3.30 9.33 11.54
CA GLU A 347 2.13 9.44 10.65
C GLU A 347 0.86 8.84 11.24
N ARG A 348 0.95 7.77 12.05
CA ARG A 348 -0.25 7.16 12.62
C ARG A 348 -1.00 8.13 13.55
N PRO A 349 -2.35 8.15 13.50
CA PRO A 349 -3.17 8.87 14.45
C PRO A 349 -2.86 8.46 15.89
N ALA A 350 -2.89 9.42 16.82
CA ALA A 350 -2.49 9.22 18.21
C ALA A 350 -3.19 8.02 18.88
N MET A 351 -4.47 7.81 18.58
CA MET A 351 -5.29 6.72 19.12
C MET A 351 -4.77 5.32 18.76
N ILE A 352 -4.07 5.15 17.62
CA ILE A 352 -3.57 3.85 17.15
C ILE A 352 -2.04 3.82 16.97
N ARG A 353 -1.35 4.89 17.41
CA ARG A 353 0.11 5.02 17.32
C ARG A 353 0.86 4.05 18.25
N GLY A 354 0.20 3.56 19.30
CA GLY A 354 0.79 2.64 20.28
C GLY A 354 2.03 3.18 21.01
N GLY A 355 2.72 2.30 21.73
CA GLY A 355 4.01 2.54 22.38
C GLY A 355 5.21 2.29 21.45
N ASN A 356 6.41 2.17 22.02
CA ASN A 356 7.62 1.81 21.25
C ASN A 356 7.78 0.29 21.07
N ASP A 357 6.74 -0.48 21.42
CA ASP A 357 6.73 -1.92 21.25
C ASP A 357 6.70 -2.28 19.77
N LEU A 358 7.65 -3.10 19.36
CA LEU A 358 7.72 -3.63 18.01
C LEU A 358 6.94 -4.94 17.95
N LYS A 359 5.89 -4.97 17.13
CA LYS A 359 5.19 -6.19 16.72
C LYS A 359 5.49 -6.48 15.27
N ILE A 360 6.03 -7.66 14.98
CA ILE A 360 6.27 -8.11 13.61
C ILE A 360 4.94 -8.55 13.00
N TYR A 361 4.56 -7.94 11.89
CA TYR A 361 3.49 -8.42 11.04
C TYR A 361 4.01 -9.49 10.08
N ARG A 362 5.11 -9.19 9.36
CA ARG A 362 5.69 -10.11 8.40
C ARG A 362 7.19 -9.88 8.20
N ILE A 363 7.91 -10.95 7.87
CA ILE A 363 9.29 -10.93 7.39
C ILE A 363 9.30 -11.63 6.03
N TYR A 364 9.95 -11.04 5.03
CA TYR A 364 9.97 -11.57 3.66
C TYR A 364 11.24 -11.17 2.89
N PRO A 365 11.60 -11.88 1.81
CA PRO A 365 12.73 -11.55 0.94
C PRO A 365 12.63 -10.14 0.33
N VAL A 366 13.74 -9.39 0.34
CA VAL A 366 13.83 -8.13 -0.40
C VAL A 366 13.59 -8.37 -1.89
N GLY A 367 12.84 -7.48 -2.54
CA GLY A 367 12.62 -7.51 -3.98
C GLY A 367 11.34 -8.20 -4.44
N ILE A 368 10.55 -8.78 -3.53
CA ILE A 368 9.18 -9.18 -3.85
C ILE A 368 8.26 -7.94 -3.89
N THR A 369 7.19 -8.03 -4.69
CA THR A 369 6.14 -7.00 -4.77
C THR A 369 5.42 -6.82 -3.44
N GLN A 370 4.87 -5.63 -3.18
CA GLN A 370 4.07 -5.38 -1.97
C GLN A 370 2.82 -6.24 -1.91
N GLN A 371 2.22 -6.59 -3.05
CA GLN A 371 1.10 -7.53 -3.09
C GLN A 371 1.47 -8.88 -2.45
N LYS A 372 2.59 -9.45 -2.88
CA LYS A 372 3.13 -10.68 -2.30
C LYS A 372 3.47 -10.48 -0.83
N ALA A 373 4.22 -9.43 -0.50
CA ALA A 373 4.65 -9.16 0.86
C ALA A 373 3.48 -9.02 1.84
N LEU A 374 2.37 -8.39 1.45
CA LEU A 374 1.22 -8.17 2.34
C LEU A 374 0.28 -9.37 2.40
N TYR A 375 0.00 -10.02 1.26
CA TYR A 375 -1.17 -10.92 1.19
C TYR A 375 -0.84 -12.36 0.81
N THR A 376 0.20 -12.63 0.02
CA THR A 376 0.39 -14.00 -0.53
C THR A 376 1.67 -14.71 -0.11
N PHE A 377 2.75 -14.00 0.21
CA PHE A 377 4.04 -14.61 0.57
C PHE A 377 4.16 -14.77 2.08
N GLN A 378 4.41 -15.98 2.54
CA GLN A 378 4.92 -16.26 3.86
C GLN A 378 5.84 -17.48 3.76
N PHE A 379 6.76 -17.62 4.71
CA PHE A 379 7.38 -18.92 4.93
C PHE A 379 6.36 -19.80 5.64
N ASP A 380 5.98 -20.91 5.03
CA ASP A 380 4.92 -21.79 5.55
C ASP A 380 5.41 -22.61 6.75
N ASP A 381 6.70 -22.94 6.79
CA ASP A 381 7.34 -23.66 7.88
C ASP A 381 8.83 -23.31 8.05
N ASP A 382 9.45 -23.92 9.08
CA ASP A 382 10.87 -23.74 9.37
C ASP A 382 11.77 -24.29 8.25
N ALA A 383 11.34 -25.34 7.54
CA ALA A 383 12.13 -25.97 6.49
C ALA A 383 12.22 -25.09 5.23
N GLU A 384 11.15 -24.36 4.90
CA GLU A 384 11.18 -23.36 3.83
C GLU A 384 12.12 -22.20 4.16
N LEU A 385 12.10 -21.71 5.41
CA LEU A 385 13.03 -20.69 5.87
C LEU A 385 14.48 -21.17 5.80
N GLU A 386 14.76 -22.37 6.31
CA GLU A 386 16.08 -22.99 6.27
C GLU A 386 16.59 -23.09 4.83
N LYS A 387 15.78 -23.67 3.93
CA LYS A 387 16.10 -23.76 2.50
C LYS A 387 16.38 -22.39 1.88
N TYR A 388 15.59 -21.37 2.21
CA TYR A 388 15.81 -20.01 1.71
C TYR A 388 17.16 -19.45 2.18
N ILE A 389 17.47 -19.55 3.48
CA ILE A 389 18.73 -19.04 4.04
C ILE A 389 19.93 -19.76 3.45
N GLU A 390 19.86 -21.08 3.28
CA GLU A 390 20.96 -21.88 2.74
C GLU A 390 21.19 -21.63 1.25
N SER A 391 20.13 -21.38 0.50
CA SER A 391 20.20 -21.12 -0.95
C SER A 391 20.60 -19.68 -1.30
N ASN A 392 20.50 -18.75 -0.33
CA ASN A 392 20.74 -17.32 -0.55
C ASN A 392 21.88 -16.83 0.34
N SER A 393 23.08 -16.73 -0.23
CA SER A 393 24.22 -16.12 0.46
C SER A 393 23.90 -14.69 0.89
N CYS A 394 24.14 -14.37 2.17
CA CYS A 394 23.84 -13.06 2.73
C CYS A 394 22.36 -12.65 2.52
N ALA A 395 21.44 -13.57 2.79
CA ALA A 395 20.02 -13.37 2.54
C ALA A 395 19.52 -12.02 3.09
N LYS A 396 18.85 -11.26 2.21
CA LYS A 396 18.29 -9.95 2.52
C LYS A 396 16.79 -10.07 2.73
N LEU A 397 16.32 -9.55 3.85
CA LEU A 397 14.94 -9.60 4.30
C LEU A 397 14.42 -8.21 4.63
N GLU A 398 13.13 -8.01 4.43
CA GLU A 398 12.37 -6.87 4.93
C GLU A 398 11.42 -7.32 6.03
N VAL A 399 11.26 -6.47 7.04
CA VAL A 399 10.29 -6.64 8.12
C VAL A 399 9.26 -5.53 8.09
N ILE A 400 7.98 -5.90 8.26
CA ILE A 400 6.90 -4.95 8.52
C ILE A 400 6.58 -5.01 10.00
N PHE A 401 6.75 -3.88 10.69
CA PHE A 401 6.25 -3.69 12.04
C PHE A 401 4.86 -3.05 12.01
N VAL A 402 3.97 -3.44 12.93
CA VAL A 402 2.61 -2.88 13.07
C VAL A 402 2.27 -2.48 14.49
#